data_AF-A0A812Q813-F1
#
_entry.id   AF-A0A812Q813-F1
#
_cell.length_a   1.000
_cell.length_b   1.000
_cell.length_c   1.000
_cell.angle_alpha   90.00
_cell.angle_beta   90.00
_cell.angle_gamma   90.00
#
_symmetry.space_group_name_H-M   'P 1'
#
loop_
_entity.id
_entity.type
_entity.pdbx_description
1 polymer ?
#
loop_
_entity_poly.entity_id
_entity_poly.type
_entity_poly.pdbx_seq_one_letter_code
_entity_poly.pdbx_strand_id
1 'polypeptide(L)'
;MEGVELPLRRHTCPAASQETSPESPLPRRRATLAAVAQQLGEMEDGAVGAEKLVHGWSRAQVVLLVYTLARVVANVYVVPAQVEQRRFQRRSPGADEMIVRTFDAVARPLITGLGVYCFLCNKSRFSEKLRLHVWSRRTIFCLACCATDQSAMHYFLYGRYADIARMSCYIWQTVCNALQVYMTIFKLKALGWGLTARSCQVLLVISFSCLAPPCFHTMIFHTRSLPVLPVVASVFTFVLILLAQSLALCSAATRALLRGGSDEAIRCSAYCLFLNGVLAIVGPTLSLWSWMAMVHDDGFFLAVWVVSIDVGLQVLATLLLSGMIGPKGWDRPMEAFRRLGHLSGFGLAASRINFPGKINARATQCIVSFPGMYSTQWDNAVANVQQFEDCSLACVFFTDKASGLGQHSDNPDTPGQCWCRMIYPELPAETYLSVVDLKGDSDGVLTKEKLAFKKADADAMGQVLVIKDDQPQMEWEVEFSLALNDAEVRCKENRGRAPWGCQWFEKWRMKVDEAVRAGQTLHVFYFAGKKGRGKLPWEKLCSAKDRATAREDTGLGASQTAEVAYLEKNGIKYEEHDISEFDDFLLMAHGARGEDA
;
A
#
# COMPACT_ATOMS: atom_id res chain seq x y z
N MET A 1 12.57 -15.02 -0.62
CA MET A 1 12.02 -16.34 -0.24
C MET A 1 12.73 -16.79 1.02
N GLU A 2 12.19 -16.41 2.18
CA GLU A 2 12.57 -17.06 3.44
C GLU A 2 11.42 -18.02 3.76
N GLY A 3 11.72 -19.32 3.78
CA GLY A 3 10.81 -20.31 4.31
C GLY A 3 10.65 -20.04 5.79
N VAL A 4 9.44 -19.66 6.20
CA VAL A 4 9.06 -19.59 7.61
C VAL A 4 9.03 -21.03 8.12
N GLU A 5 10.08 -21.46 8.81
CA GLU A 5 10.06 -22.70 9.58
C GLU A 5 9.06 -22.52 10.74
N LEU A 6 7.98 -23.32 10.72
CA LEU A 6 7.08 -23.46 11.86
C LEU A 6 7.81 -24.17 13.00
N PRO A 7 7.63 -23.77 14.27
CA PRO A 7 8.24 -24.46 15.39
C PRO A 7 7.67 -25.87 15.52
N LEU A 8 8.52 -26.88 15.30
CA LEU A 8 8.24 -28.30 15.49
C LEU A 8 7.84 -28.58 16.96
N ARG A 9 6.55 -28.78 17.18
CA ARG A 9 6.00 -29.23 18.47
C ARG A 9 6.25 -30.73 18.59
N ARG A 10 7.18 -31.13 19.48
CA ARG A 10 7.40 -32.55 19.84
C ARG A 10 6.13 -33.12 20.45
N HIS A 11 5.44 -34.00 19.72
CA HIS A 11 4.42 -34.87 20.30
C HIS A 11 4.97 -36.30 20.40
N THR A 12 5.09 -36.76 21.64
CA THR A 12 5.28 -38.15 22.02
C THR A 12 4.07 -38.98 21.60
N CYS A 13 4.32 -40.06 20.87
CA CYS A 13 3.35 -41.06 20.47
C CYS A 13 3.08 -42.07 21.60
N PRO A 14 1.84 -42.56 21.78
CA PRO A 14 1.63 -43.90 22.29
C PRO A 14 0.93 -44.81 21.27
N ALA A 15 1.25 -46.09 21.39
CA ALA A 15 0.95 -47.16 20.46
C ALA A 15 -0.50 -47.68 20.50
N ALA A 16 -0.94 -48.13 19.32
CA ALA A 16 -1.79 -49.29 18.99
C ALA A 16 -3.15 -49.53 19.69
N SER A 17 -4.20 -49.62 18.86
CA SER A 17 -5.18 -50.72 18.89
C SER A 17 -6.02 -50.78 17.61
N GLN A 18 -6.52 -51.98 17.32
CA GLN A 18 -7.09 -52.53 16.09
C GLN A 18 -8.54 -52.10 15.74
N GLU A 19 -8.83 -52.27 14.43
CA GLU A 19 -10.07 -52.77 13.80
C GLU A 19 -11.38 -51.94 13.89
N THR A 20 -11.88 -51.48 12.73
CA THR A 20 -12.99 -52.11 11.96
C THR A 20 -13.45 -51.20 10.79
N SER A 21 -13.66 -51.80 9.61
CA SER A 21 -14.49 -51.30 8.50
C SER A 21 -15.98 -51.67 8.80
N PRO A 22 -17.05 -51.13 8.20
CA PRO A 22 -17.16 -50.49 6.86
C PRO A 22 -18.17 -49.33 6.71
N GLU A 23 -18.23 -48.76 5.50
CA GLU A 23 -19.43 -48.33 4.74
C GLU A 23 -19.22 -47.02 3.95
N SER A 24 -19.43 -47.15 2.64
CA SER A 24 -19.45 -46.09 1.63
C SER A 24 -20.78 -45.32 1.62
N PRO A 25 -20.75 -44.01 1.33
CA PRO A 25 -21.85 -43.39 0.60
C PRO A 25 -21.39 -42.63 -0.66
N LEU A 26 -21.91 -43.12 -1.79
CA LEU A 26 -22.43 -42.46 -3.00
C LEU A 26 -21.84 -41.13 -3.53
N PRO A 27 -21.77 -40.99 -4.88
CA PRO A 27 -21.08 -39.89 -5.54
C PRO A 27 -21.91 -38.60 -5.56
N ARG A 28 -21.31 -37.50 -5.09
CA ARG A 28 -21.85 -36.15 -5.27
C ARG A 28 -21.69 -35.74 -6.74
N ARG A 29 -22.81 -35.69 -7.46
CA ARG A 29 -22.98 -35.16 -8.82
C ARG A 29 -22.25 -33.81 -8.96
N ARG A 30 -21.15 -33.77 -9.73
CA ARG A 30 -20.55 -32.54 -10.23
C ARG A 30 -21.47 -31.94 -11.29
N ALA A 31 -21.94 -30.71 -11.07
CA ALA A 31 -22.44 -29.90 -12.17
C ALA A 31 -21.25 -29.64 -13.12
N THR A 32 -21.37 -30.08 -14.37
CA THR A 32 -20.35 -29.89 -15.40
C THR A 32 -20.21 -28.41 -15.74
N LEU A 33 -18.96 -27.94 -15.91
CA LEU A 33 -18.59 -26.59 -16.37
C LEU A 33 -19.41 -26.11 -17.57
N ALA A 34 -19.90 -27.03 -18.42
CA ALA A 34 -20.80 -26.75 -19.52
C ALA A 34 -22.16 -26.14 -19.10
N ALA A 35 -22.72 -26.51 -17.95
CA ALA A 35 -23.99 -25.98 -17.45
C ALA A 35 -23.86 -24.55 -16.91
N VAL A 36 -22.68 -24.21 -16.37
CA VAL A 36 -22.36 -22.84 -15.90
C VAL A 36 -22.06 -21.93 -17.08
N ALA A 37 -21.42 -22.45 -18.14
CA ALA A 37 -21.20 -21.70 -19.39
C ALA A 37 -22.52 -21.38 -20.11
N GLN A 38 -23.49 -22.30 -20.09
CA GLN A 38 -24.80 -22.09 -20.70
C GLN A 38 -25.64 -21.04 -19.95
N GLN A 39 -25.60 -21.01 -18.61
CA GLN A 39 -26.26 -19.95 -17.82
C GLN A 39 -25.61 -18.57 -17.98
N LEU A 40 -24.30 -18.50 -18.26
CA LEU A 40 -23.61 -17.23 -18.52
C LEU A 40 -23.93 -16.67 -19.92
N GLY A 41 -24.10 -17.52 -20.92
CA GLY A 41 -24.54 -17.12 -22.27
C GLY A 41 -25.96 -16.55 -22.28
N GLU A 42 -26.89 -17.15 -21.53
CA GLU A 42 -28.27 -16.68 -21.42
C GLU A 42 -28.42 -15.34 -20.66
N MET A 43 -27.41 -14.94 -19.88
CA MET A 43 -27.36 -13.61 -19.23
C MET A 43 -26.78 -12.50 -20.12
N GLU A 44 -25.94 -12.82 -21.11
CA GLU A 44 -25.36 -11.82 -22.02
C GLU A 44 -26.33 -11.43 -23.16
N ASP A 45 -27.17 -12.35 -23.63
CA ASP A 45 -28.12 -12.08 -24.72
C ASP A 45 -29.36 -11.29 -24.29
N GLY A 46 -29.58 -11.09 -22.99
CA GLY A 46 -30.66 -10.25 -22.44
C GLY A 46 -30.37 -8.74 -22.38
N ALA A 47 -29.15 -8.31 -22.70
CA ALA A 47 -28.70 -6.93 -22.49
C ALA A 47 -28.63 -6.07 -23.77
N VAL A 48 -28.96 -6.62 -24.94
CA VAL A 48 -28.91 -5.91 -26.23
C VAL A 48 -30.31 -5.42 -26.61
N GLY A 49 -30.79 -4.43 -25.87
CA GLY A 49 -32.09 -3.77 -26.08
C GLY A 49 -31.99 -2.27 -25.80
N ALA A 50 -31.10 -1.60 -26.53
CA ALA A 50 -30.92 -0.16 -26.48
C ALA A 50 -32.12 0.59 -27.10
N GLU A 51 -33.15 0.85 -26.29
CA GLU A 51 -34.10 1.96 -26.46
C GLU A 51 -34.40 2.56 -25.07
N LYS A 52 -34.46 3.87 -24.83
CA LYS A 52 -34.15 5.06 -25.61
C LYS A 52 -33.96 6.18 -24.58
N LEU A 53 -32.69 6.46 -24.29
CA LEU A 53 -32.03 7.71 -23.91
C LEU A 53 -32.65 8.79 -22.98
N VAL A 54 -33.87 8.70 -22.43
CA VAL A 54 -34.47 9.78 -21.61
C VAL A 54 -35.03 9.30 -20.25
N HIS A 55 -34.75 8.07 -19.80
CA HIS A 55 -35.11 7.59 -18.46
C HIS A 55 -33.90 7.18 -17.59
N GLY A 56 -32.69 7.55 -18.00
CA GLY A 56 -31.41 7.08 -17.44
C GLY A 56 -30.94 7.77 -16.15
N TRP A 57 -31.85 8.30 -15.32
CA TRP A 57 -31.48 8.79 -13.99
C TRP A 57 -31.94 7.78 -12.95
N SER A 58 -30.99 7.19 -12.23
CA SER A 58 -31.30 6.39 -11.05
C SER A 58 -32.13 7.23 -10.07
N ARG A 59 -33.06 6.59 -9.34
CA ARG A 59 -33.88 7.26 -8.30
C ARG A 59 -33.01 8.08 -7.33
N ALA A 60 -31.78 7.63 -7.06
CA ALA A 60 -30.81 8.33 -6.23
C ALA A 60 -30.29 9.65 -6.86
N GLN A 61 -30.09 9.71 -8.17
CA GLN A 61 -29.69 10.94 -8.87
C GLN A 61 -30.81 11.98 -8.85
N VAL A 62 -32.05 11.55 -9.06
CA VAL A 62 -33.22 12.44 -8.97
C VAL A 62 -33.38 12.98 -7.55
N VAL A 63 -33.32 12.11 -6.54
CA VAL A 63 -33.39 12.51 -5.13
C VAL A 63 -32.28 13.50 -4.78
N LEU A 64 -31.05 13.28 -5.26
CA LEU A 64 -29.94 14.18 -4.99
C LEU A 64 -30.11 15.53 -5.70
N LEU A 65 -30.54 15.55 -6.96
CA LEU A 65 -30.82 16.80 -7.67
C LEU A 65 -31.91 17.60 -6.96
N VAL A 66 -33.00 16.93 -6.56
CA VAL A 66 -34.09 17.56 -5.80
C VAL A 66 -33.57 18.08 -4.46
N TYR A 67 -32.76 17.31 -3.74
CA TYR A 67 -32.13 17.73 -2.49
C TYR A 67 -31.24 18.97 -2.68
N THR A 68 -30.37 18.96 -3.69
CA THR A 68 -29.48 20.09 -3.99
C THR A 68 -30.27 21.33 -4.40
N LEU A 69 -31.28 21.19 -5.27
CA LEU A 69 -32.16 22.29 -5.67
C LEU A 69 -32.95 22.83 -4.47
N ALA A 70 -33.49 21.97 -3.62
CA ALA A 70 -34.19 22.38 -2.40
C ALA A 70 -33.28 23.20 -1.47
N ARG A 71 -32.02 22.80 -1.31
CA ARG A 71 -31.02 23.55 -0.52
C ARG A 71 -30.69 24.90 -1.14
N VAL A 72 -30.49 24.96 -2.46
CA VAL A 72 -30.26 26.22 -3.17
C VAL A 72 -31.45 27.15 -2.98
N VAL A 73 -32.68 26.67 -3.21
CA VAL A 73 -33.91 27.46 -3.04
C VAL A 73 -34.06 27.95 -1.60
N ALA A 74 -33.85 27.08 -0.61
CA ALA A 74 -33.93 27.45 0.81
C ALA A 74 -32.91 28.55 1.18
N ASN A 75 -31.67 28.45 0.71
CA ASN A 75 -30.66 29.47 1.00
C ASN A 75 -30.92 30.77 0.23
N VAL A 76 -31.31 30.69 -1.06
CA VAL A 76 -31.67 31.86 -1.87
C VAL A 76 -32.86 32.60 -1.29
N TYR A 77 -33.83 31.91 -0.66
CA TYR A 77 -34.98 32.57 -0.02
C TYR A 77 -34.60 33.31 1.26
N VAL A 78 -33.64 32.80 2.02
CA VAL A 78 -33.18 33.40 3.29
C VAL A 78 -32.29 34.62 3.08
N VAL A 79 -31.55 34.67 1.97
CA VAL A 79 -30.62 35.76 1.65
C VAL A 79 -31.30 37.15 1.53
N PRO A 80 -32.41 37.33 0.79
CA PRO A 80 -33.13 38.61 0.71
C PRO A 80 -33.72 39.08 2.04
N ALA A 81 -34.25 38.17 2.86
CA ALA A 81 -34.81 38.50 4.17
C ALA A 81 -33.74 39.13 5.10
N GLN A 82 -32.49 38.69 4.99
CA GLN A 82 -31.36 39.31 5.70
C GLN A 82 -30.96 40.69 5.15
N VAL A 83 -31.08 40.91 3.84
CA VAL A 83 -30.74 42.18 3.17
C VAL A 83 -31.70 43.27 3.63
N GLU A 84 -32.99 42.98 3.69
CA GLU A 84 -34.04 43.95 4.01
C GLU A 84 -33.93 44.42 5.47
N GLN A 85 -33.63 43.49 6.38
CA GLN A 85 -33.42 43.81 7.80
C GLN A 85 -32.16 44.65 8.07
N ARG A 86 -31.09 44.48 7.26
CA ARG A 86 -29.84 45.25 7.37
C ARG A 86 -29.85 46.60 6.65
N ARG A 87 -30.62 46.74 5.58
CA ARG A 87 -30.89 48.06 4.98
C ARG A 87 -31.48 49.03 6.01
N PHE A 88 -32.13 48.50 7.05
CA PHE A 88 -32.61 49.26 8.19
C PHE A 88 -31.51 49.73 9.17
N GLN A 89 -30.33 49.09 9.17
CA GLN A 89 -29.24 49.36 10.13
C GLN A 89 -27.96 49.96 9.51
N ARG A 90 -27.68 49.80 8.21
CA ARG A 90 -26.49 50.39 7.57
C ARG A 90 -26.79 50.96 6.18
N ARG A 91 -26.14 52.09 5.88
CA ARG A 91 -26.18 52.80 4.60
C ARG A 91 -25.34 52.02 3.56
N SER A 92 -26.04 51.41 2.60
CA SER A 92 -25.57 50.72 1.38
C SER A 92 -24.72 49.44 1.58
N PRO A 93 -25.17 48.27 1.10
CA PRO A 93 -24.34 47.07 1.03
C PRO A 93 -23.25 47.24 -0.03
N GLY A 94 -22.00 46.90 0.31
CA GLY A 94 -20.88 46.83 -0.64
C GLY A 94 -20.99 45.59 -1.54
N ALA A 95 -20.35 45.63 -2.72
CA ALA A 95 -20.37 44.55 -3.71
C ALA A 95 -19.90 43.20 -3.13
N ASP A 96 -18.98 43.22 -2.17
CA ASP A 96 -18.44 42.02 -1.52
C ASP A 96 -19.52 41.22 -0.77
N GLU A 97 -20.51 41.88 -0.18
CA GLU A 97 -21.59 41.20 0.56
C GLU A 97 -22.52 40.41 -0.38
N MET A 98 -22.69 40.88 -1.62
CA MET A 98 -23.52 40.20 -2.63
C MET A 98 -22.84 38.93 -3.17
N ILE A 99 -21.52 38.99 -3.39
CA ILE A 99 -20.72 37.85 -3.88
C ILE A 99 -20.73 36.73 -2.83
N VAL A 100 -20.49 37.06 -1.57
CA VAL A 100 -20.49 36.10 -0.45
C VAL A 100 -21.84 35.37 -0.34
N ARG A 101 -22.95 36.13 -0.41
CA ARG A 101 -24.31 35.58 -0.34
C ARG A 101 -24.63 34.65 -1.50
N THR A 102 -24.22 35.02 -2.71
CA THR A 102 -24.44 34.19 -3.90
C THR A 102 -23.67 32.88 -3.80
N PHE A 103 -22.43 32.92 -3.29
CA PHE A 103 -21.61 31.74 -3.12
C PHE A 103 -22.18 30.76 -2.08
N ASP A 104 -22.60 31.26 -0.92
CA ASP A 104 -23.20 30.42 0.13
C ASP A 104 -24.54 29.83 -0.30
N ALA A 105 -25.37 30.61 -0.98
CA ALA A 105 -26.70 30.18 -1.36
C ALA A 105 -26.69 29.19 -2.52
N VAL A 106 -25.74 29.32 -3.44
CA VAL A 106 -25.75 28.56 -4.70
C VAL A 106 -24.53 27.65 -4.80
N ALA A 107 -23.32 28.17 -4.69
CA ALA A 107 -22.10 27.41 -4.97
C ALA A 107 -21.87 26.27 -3.95
N ARG A 108 -22.05 26.52 -2.65
CA ARG A 108 -21.82 25.49 -1.62
C ARG A 108 -22.77 24.27 -1.72
N PRO A 109 -24.10 24.45 -1.84
CA PRO A 109 -25.00 23.33 -2.09
C PRO A 109 -24.69 22.58 -3.38
N LEU A 110 -24.30 23.30 -4.45
CA LEU A 110 -23.90 22.68 -5.71
C LEU A 110 -22.61 21.88 -5.58
N ILE A 111 -21.59 22.39 -4.90
CA ILE A 111 -20.30 21.68 -4.71
C ILE A 111 -20.50 20.43 -3.85
N THR A 112 -21.21 20.55 -2.72
CA THR A 112 -21.49 19.40 -1.86
C THR A 112 -22.42 18.39 -2.52
N GLY A 113 -23.43 18.88 -3.24
CA GLY A 113 -24.32 18.06 -4.09
C GLY A 113 -23.55 17.32 -5.18
N LEU A 114 -22.66 18.01 -5.90
CA LEU A 114 -21.79 17.42 -6.92
C LEU A 114 -20.84 16.39 -6.32
N GLY A 115 -20.29 16.66 -5.14
CA GLY A 115 -19.47 15.71 -4.39
C GLY A 115 -20.22 14.40 -4.12
N VAL A 116 -21.44 14.48 -3.59
CA VAL A 116 -22.31 13.31 -3.37
C VAL A 116 -22.67 12.64 -4.71
N TYR A 117 -22.96 13.42 -5.75
CA TYR A 117 -23.30 12.94 -7.08
C TYR A 117 -22.18 12.08 -7.66
N CYS A 118 -20.94 12.55 -7.58
CA CYS A 118 -19.78 11.80 -8.06
C CYS A 118 -19.70 10.40 -7.43
N PHE A 119 -20.04 10.25 -6.13
CA PHE A 119 -20.03 8.96 -5.44
C PHE A 119 -21.23 8.08 -5.83
N LEU A 120 -22.40 8.67 -6.03
CA LEU A 120 -23.62 7.93 -6.38
C LEU A 120 -23.63 7.45 -7.84
N CYS A 121 -23.01 8.20 -8.75
CA CYS A 121 -23.08 7.93 -10.19
C CYS A 121 -21.96 7.02 -10.68
N ASN A 122 -20.77 7.12 -10.08
CA ASN A 122 -19.63 6.27 -10.42
C ASN A 122 -19.50 5.09 -9.47
N LYS A 123 -20.59 4.35 -9.23
CA LYS A 123 -20.56 3.14 -8.37
C LYS A 123 -19.51 2.12 -8.83
N SER A 124 -19.22 2.05 -10.14
CA SER A 124 -18.18 1.17 -10.70
C SER A 124 -16.76 1.54 -10.28
N ARG A 125 -16.47 2.83 -10.04
CA ARG A 125 -15.17 3.30 -9.53
C ARG A 125 -15.08 3.20 -8.01
N PHE A 126 -16.23 3.12 -7.34
CA PHE A 126 -16.31 2.94 -5.91
C PHE A 126 -16.18 1.45 -5.54
N SER A 127 -15.51 1.16 -4.44
CA SER A 127 -15.36 -0.20 -3.94
C SER A 127 -15.64 -0.19 -2.45
N GLU A 128 -16.69 -0.89 -2.03
CA GLU A 128 -17.06 -1.03 -0.61
C GLU A 128 -16.02 -1.82 0.19
N LYS A 129 -15.16 -2.57 -0.50
CA LYS A 129 -14.05 -3.31 0.11
C LYS A 129 -12.86 -2.40 0.44
N LEU A 130 -12.71 -1.27 -0.26
CA LEU A 130 -11.60 -0.37 -0.03
C LEU A 130 -11.94 0.63 1.08
N ARG A 131 -11.23 0.55 2.22
CA ARG A 131 -11.44 1.43 3.38
C ARG A 131 -11.38 2.91 3.00
N LEU A 132 -10.43 3.31 2.14
CA LEU A 132 -10.28 4.70 1.68
C LEU A 132 -11.57 5.21 1.03
N HIS A 133 -12.19 4.43 0.13
CA HIS A 133 -13.45 4.79 -0.51
C HIS A 133 -14.58 4.93 0.50
N VAL A 134 -14.73 3.97 1.41
CA VAL A 134 -15.75 4.02 2.46
C VAL A 134 -15.62 5.30 3.30
N TRP A 135 -14.40 5.66 3.69
CA TRP A 135 -14.13 6.88 4.43
C TRP A 135 -14.39 8.14 3.60
N SER A 136 -13.96 8.19 2.35
CA SER A 136 -14.26 9.32 1.47
C SER A 136 -15.76 9.53 1.27
N ARG A 137 -16.53 8.45 1.11
CA ARG A 137 -18.00 8.51 1.06
C ARG A 137 -18.57 9.11 2.34
N ARG A 138 -18.12 8.65 3.51
CA ARG A 138 -18.56 9.18 4.81
C ARG A 138 -18.21 10.65 4.98
N THR A 139 -17.00 11.06 4.58
CA THR A 139 -16.56 12.46 4.62
C THR A 139 -17.42 13.35 3.73
N ILE A 140 -17.70 12.93 2.49
CA ILE A 140 -18.56 13.70 1.59
C ILE A 140 -19.99 13.81 2.14
N PHE A 141 -20.55 12.73 2.70
CA PHE A 141 -21.86 12.83 3.35
C PHE A 141 -21.85 13.76 4.56
N CYS A 142 -20.79 13.71 5.38
CA CYS A 142 -20.62 14.64 6.50
C CYS A 142 -20.54 16.10 6.03
N LEU A 143 -19.75 16.36 4.98
CA LEU A 143 -19.63 17.68 4.35
C LEU A 143 -20.95 18.18 3.73
N ALA A 144 -21.78 17.25 3.24
CA ALA A 144 -23.06 17.55 2.63
C ALA A 144 -24.22 17.72 3.62
N CYS A 145 -24.02 17.47 4.91
CA CYS A 145 -25.04 17.64 5.94
C CYS A 145 -25.51 19.10 6.03
N CYS A 146 -26.84 19.33 6.07
CA CYS A 146 -27.47 20.65 6.15
C CYS A 146 -27.20 21.43 7.45
N ALA A 147 -26.48 20.84 8.41
CA ALA A 147 -26.23 21.42 9.73
C ALA A 147 -25.52 22.78 9.67
N THR A 148 -25.00 23.19 8.52
CA THR A 148 -24.30 24.47 8.29
C THR A 148 -24.85 25.27 7.10
N ASP A 149 -26.02 24.90 6.57
CA ASP A 149 -26.68 25.74 5.57
C ASP A 149 -27.07 27.09 6.17
N GLN A 150 -26.91 28.17 5.40
CA GLN A 150 -27.30 29.50 5.83
C GLN A 150 -28.76 29.53 6.29
N SER A 151 -29.65 28.79 5.64
CA SER A 151 -31.06 28.68 6.04
C SER A 151 -31.26 28.05 7.42
N ALA A 152 -30.56 26.95 7.72
CA ALA A 152 -30.60 26.31 9.03
C ALA A 152 -29.96 27.20 10.10
N MET A 153 -28.79 27.77 9.81
CA MET A 153 -28.07 28.68 10.70
C MET A 153 -28.89 29.93 11.00
N HIS A 154 -29.54 30.53 10.00
CA HIS A 154 -30.42 31.69 10.17
C HIS A 154 -31.56 31.38 11.15
N TYR A 155 -32.22 30.22 10.99
CA TYR A 155 -33.30 29.82 11.89
C TYR A 155 -32.82 29.65 13.35
N PHE A 156 -31.64 29.05 13.57
CA PHE A 156 -31.13 28.84 14.93
C PHE A 156 -30.49 30.09 15.56
N LEU A 157 -29.82 30.93 14.75
CA LEU A 157 -29.10 32.12 15.23
C LEU A 157 -30.03 33.28 15.60
N TYR A 158 -31.20 33.38 14.98
CA TYR A 158 -32.19 34.40 15.33
C TYR A 158 -33.14 33.96 16.46
N GLY A 159 -33.06 32.70 16.90
CA GLY A 159 -33.79 32.19 18.06
C GLY A 159 -32.97 32.18 19.35
N ARG A 160 -33.53 31.63 20.44
CA ARG A 160 -32.82 31.35 21.70
C ARG A 160 -31.67 30.32 21.57
N TYR A 161 -31.34 29.88 20.37
CA TYR A 161 -30.48 28.72 20.10
C TYR A 161 -29.17 29.07 19.38
N ALA A 162 -28.79 30.36 19.32
CA ALA A 162 -27.59 30.80 18.64
C ALA A 162 -26.30 30.10 19.14
N ASP A 163 -26.20 29.83 20.44
CA ASP A 163 -25.08 29.12 21.03
C ASP A 163 -25.01 27.66 20.59
N ILE A 164 -26.16 27.00 20.47
CA ILE A 164 -26.26 25.62 19.98
C ILE A 164 -25.85 25.54 18.52
N ALA A 165 -26.26 26.52 17.70
CA ALA A 165 -25.87 26.61 16.29
C ALA A 165 -24.35 26.77 16.13
N ARG A 166 -23.75 27.70 16.90
CA ARG A 166 -22.30 27.93 16.91
C ARG A 166 -21.55 26.66 17.31
N MET A 167 -21.96 26.01 18.39
CA MET A 167 -21.36 24.75 18.84
C MET A 167 -21.50 23.62 17.82
N SER A 168 -22.67 23.50 17.18
CA SER A 168 -22.91 22.49 16.15
C SER A 168 -22.00 22.70 14.94
N CYS A 169 -21.79 23.96 14.52
CA CYS A 169 -20.85 24.31 13.46
C CYS A 169 -19.41 23.93 13.83
N TYR A 170 -18.99 24.19 15.07
CA TYR A 170 -17.65 23.84 15.55
C TYR A 170 -17.40 22.33 15.58
N ILE A 171 -18.34 21.56 16.10
CA ILE A 171 -18.25 20.10 16.14
C ILE A 171 -18.15 19.56 14.71
N TRP A 172 -19.03 20.03 13.83
CA TRP A 172 -19.06 19.61 12.43
C TRP A 172 -17.72 19.91 11.71
N GLN A 173 -17.19 21.11 11.86
CA GLN A 173 -15.92 21.51 11.23
C GLN A 173 -14.74 20.69 11.75
N THR A 174 -14.71 20.45 13.06
CA THR A 174 -13.69 19.60 13.70
C THR A 174 -13.75 18.17 13.16
N VAL A 175 -14.94 17.61 13.04
CA VAL A 175 -15.14 16.26 12.49
C VAL A 175 -14.70 16.19 11.03
N CYS A 176 -15.02 17.18 10.20
CA CYS A 176 -14.62 17.19 8.79
C CYS A 176 -13.09 17.24 8.64
N ASN A 177 -12.41 18.11 9.38
CA ASN A 177 -10.95 18.18 9.40
C ASN A 177 -10.32 16.87 9.88
N ALA A 178 -10.87 16.25 10.94
CA ALA A 178 -10.39 14.98 11.46
C ALA A 178 -10.51 13.85 10.42
N LEU A 179 -11.65 13.78 9.74
CA LEU A 179 -11.89 12.83 8.66
C LEU A 179 -10.93 13.06 7.49
N GLN A 180 -10.65 14.31 7.12
CA GLN A 180 -9.66 14.64 6.10
C GLN A 180 -8.26 14.17 6.49
N VAL A 181 -7.79 14.51 7.70
CA VAL A 181 -6.49 14.05 8.22
C VAL A 181 -6.40 12.53 8.21
N TYR A 182 -7.46 11.85 8.64
CA TYR A 182 -7.52 10.39 8.69
C TYR A 182 -7.48 9.74 7.30
N MET A 183 -8.17 10.31 6.31
CA MET A 183 -8.06 9.88 4.91
C MET A 183 -6.66 10.06 4.35
N THR A 184 -6.02 11.19 4.66
CA THR A 184 -4.63 11.43 4.26
C THR A 184 -3.68 10.40 4.88
N ILE A 185 -3.88 10.03 6.16
CA ILE A 185 -3.12 8.95 6.81
C ILE A 185 -3.27 7.63 6.04
N PHE A 186 -4.48 7.24 5.65
CA PHE A 186 -4.68 6.03 4.84
C PHE A 186 -3.97 6.11 3.49
N LYS A 187 -4.06 7.27 2.82
CA LYS A 187 -3.38 7.47 1.55
C LYS A 187 -1.86 7.37 1.70
N LEU A 188 -1.28 7.94 2.77
CA LEU A 188 0.14 7.79 3.08
C LEU A 188 0.53 6.33 3.31
N LYS A 189 -0.28 5.55 4.04
CA LYS A 189 -0.04 4.10 4.19
C LYS A 189 -0.04 3.39 2.84
N ALA A 190 -1.00 3.69 1.97
CA ALA A 190 -1.10 3.11 0.63
C ALA A 190 0.08 3.50 -0.28
N LEU A 191 0.67 4.68 -0.06
CA LEU A 191 1.88 5.14 -0.76
C LEU A 191 3.19 4.60 -0.14
N GLY A 192 3.13 3.69 0.85
CA GLY A 192 4.32 3.14 1.50
C GLY A 192 4.93 4.02 2.61
N TRP A 193 4.31 5.16 2.95
CA TRP A 193 4.77 6.06 4.02
C TRP A 193 4.26 5.63 5.40
N GLY A 194 4.40 4.35 5.72
CA GLY A 194 3.84 3.73 6.92
C GLY A 194 4.34 4.33 8.23
N LEU A 195 5.62 4.77 8.30
CA LEU A 195 6.17 5.42 9.48
C LEU A 195 5.53 6.80 9.71
N THR A 196 5.56 7.68 8.70
CA THR A 196 4.93 9.00 8.78
C THR A 196 3.44 8.91 9.09
N ALA A 197 2.74 7.95 8.48
CA ALA A 197 1.33 7.72 8.76
C ALA A 197 1.07 7.29 10.22
N ARG A 198 1.93 6.42 10.79
CA ARG A 198 1.86 6.04 12.21
C ARG A 198 2.14 7.24 13.12
N SER A 199 3.15 8.05 12.83
CA SER A 199 3.44 9.26 13.60
C SER A 199 2.28 10.25 13.58
N CYS A 200 1.69 10.50 12.40
CA CYS A 200 0.50 11.36 12.28
C CYS A 200 -0.69 10.81 13.07
N GLN A 201 -0.88 9.49 13.08
CA GLN A 201 -1.95 8.84 13.84
C GLN A 201 -1.75 9.02 15.36
N VAL A 202 -0.53 8.86 15.87
CA VAL A 202 -0.21 9.09 17.28
C VAL A 202 -0.42 10.56 17.66
N LEU A 203 0.09 11.49 16.85
CA LEU A 203 -0.09 12.93 17.06
C LEU A 203 -1.57 13.31 17.06
N LEU A 204 -2.38 12.73 16.17
CA LEU A 204 -3.82 12.98 16.12
C LEU A 204 -4.51 12.55 17.42
N VAL A 205 -4.17 11.38 17.96
CA VAL A 205 -4.69 10.90 19.24
C VAL A 205 -4.28 11.83 20.38
N ILE A 206 -3.03 12.31 20.39
CA ILE A 206 -2.54 13.30 21.37
C ILE A 206 -3.35 14.59 21.26
N SER A 207 -3.52 15.17 20.06
CA SER A 207 -4.31 16.38 19.85
C SER A 207 -5.74 16.24 20.39
N PHE A 208 -6.43 15.13 20.07
CA PHE A 208 -7.78 14.88 20.58
C PHE A 208 -7.83 14.71 22.10
N SER A 209 -6.83 14.04 22.68
CA SER A 209 -6.76 13.82 24.12
C SER A 209 -6.49 15.12 24.89
N CYS A 210 -5.76 16.06 24.29
CA CYS A 210 -5.52 17.39 24.84
C CYS A 210 -6.74 18.33 24.69
N LEU A 211 -7.50 18.22 23.60
CA LEU A 211 -8.60 19.14 23.29
C LEU A 211 -9.94 18.73 23.91
N ALA A 212 -10.22 17.42 24.00
CA ALA A 212 -11.53 16.93 24.44
C ALA A 212 -11.88 17.32 25.90
N PRO A 213 -10.99 17.18 26.90
CA PRO A 213 -11.34 17.52 28.28
C PRO A 213 -11.64 19.03 28.50
N PRO A 214 -10.82 19.97 27.99
CA PRO A 214 -11.14 21.40 28.05
C PRO A 214 -12.47 21.75 27.38
N CYS A 215 -12.73 21.22 26.18
CA CYS A 215 -13.99 21.48 25.48
C CYS A 215 -15.20 20.93 26.24
N PHE A 216 -15.08 19.72 26.80
CA PHE A 216 -16.13 19.11 27.61
C PHE A 216 -16.40 19.90 28.90
N HIS A 217 -15.34 20.36 29.56
CA HIS A 217 -15.45 21.21 30.75
C HIS A 217 -16.13 22.55 30.44
N THR A 218 -15.69 23.24 29.38
CA THR A 218 -16.32 24.50 28.93
C THR A 218 -17.80 24.30 28.58
N MET A 219 -18.15 23.16 27.99
CA MET A 219 -19.53 22.83 27.63
C MET A 219 -20.42 22.57 28.87
N ILE A 220 -19.93 21.82 29.86
CA ILE A 220 -20.71 21.48 31.06
C ILE A 220 -20.84 22.67 32.01
N PHE A 221 -19.75 23.38 32.26
CA PHE A 221 -19.70 24.40 33.31
C PHE A 221 -19.96 25.81 32.79
N HIS A 222 -20.23 25.97 31.49
CA HIS A 222 -20.43 27.26 30.83
C HIS A 222 -19.32 28.29 31.14
N THR A 223 -18.10 27.81 31.41
CA THR A 223 -16.97 28.68 31.74
C THR A 223 -16.52 29.43 30.50
N ARG A 224 -16.49 30.77 30.54
CA ARG A 224 -16.10 31.60 29.40
C ARG A 224 -14.63 31.49 29.00
N SER A 225 -13.77 30.94 29.85
CA SER A 225 -12.34 30.76 29.57
C SER A 225 -12.01 29.30 29.24
N LEU A 226 -11.50 29.07 28.03
CA LEU A 226 -10.76 27.85 27.71
C LEU A 226 -9.34 27.97 28.28
N PRO A 227 -8.78 26.92 28.90
CA PRO A 227 -7.39 26.94 29.32
C PRO A 227 -6.49 27.12 28.08
N VAL A 228 -5.67 28.16 28.07
CA VAL A 228 -4.85 28.56 26.92
C VAL A 228 -3.83 27.47 26.54
N LEU A 229 -3.21 26.84 27.54
CA LEU A 229 -2.11 25.89 27.33
C LEU A 229 -2.55 24.62 26.55
N PRO A 230 -3.63 23.91 26.89
CA PRO A 230 -4.13 22.78 26.09
C PRO A 230 -4.53 23.16 24.66
N VAL A 231 -5.10 24.35 24.46
CA VAL A 231 -5.48 24.84 23.12
C VAL A 231 -4.22 25.07 22.28
N VAL A 232 -3.22 25.76 22.81
CA VAL A 232 -1.94 25.99 22.12
C VAL A 232 -1.25 24.66 21.78
N ALA A 233 -1.21 23.70 22.71
CA ALA A 233 -0.64 22.38 22.47
C ALA A 233 -1.40 21.60 21.37
N SER A 234 -2.73 21.66 21.37
CA SER A 234 -3.56 21.04 20.32
C SER A 234 -3.33 21.69 18.96
N VAL A 235 -3.25 23.02 18.89
CA VAL A 235 -2.97 23.74 17.63
C VAL A 235 -1.59 23.38 17.10
N PHE A 236 -0.57 23.37 17.97
CA PHE A 236 0.79 23.02 17.58
C PHE A 236 0.90 21.59 17.05
N THR A 237 0.34 20.61 17.77
CA THR A 237 0.34 19.20 17.33
C THR A 237 -0.41 19.03 16.01
N PHE A 238 -1.51 19.75 15.82
CA PHE A 238 -2.25 19.73 14.56
C PHE A 238 -1.44 20.31 13.40
N VAL A 239 -0.78 21.45 13.59
CA VAL A 239 0.12 22.04 12.58
C VAL A 239 1.23 21.07 12.18
N LEU A 240 1.85 20.37 13.14
CA LEU A 240 2.85 19.35 12.85
C LEU A 240 2.30 18.21 11.99
N ILE A 241 1.08 17.75 12.27
CA ILE A 241 0.42 16.72 11.45
C ILE A 241 0.24 17.22 10.01
N LEU A 242 -0.28 18.43 9.81
CA LEU A 242 -0.53 18.96 8.47
C LEU A 242 0.76 19.14 7.67
N LEU A 243 1.83 19.65 8.31
CA LEU A 243 3.15 19.80 7.70
C LEU A 243 3.73 18.44 7.32
N ALA A 244 3.70 17.46 8.24
CA ALA A 244 4.20 16.12 7.97
C ALA A 244 3.45 15.44 6.82
N GLN A 245 2.13 15.60 6.76
CA GLN A 245 1.29 15.06 5.69
C GLN A 245 1.59 15.73 4.34
N SER A 246 1.68 17.06 4.33
CA SER A 246 1.99 17.82 3.12
C SER A 246 3.37 17.47 2.56
N LEU A 247 4.40 17.45 3.42
CA LEU A 247 5.76 17.08 3.03
C LEU A 247 5.85 15.65 2.49
N ALA A 248 5.15 14.71 3.10
CA ALA A 248 5.12 13.32 2.64
C ALA A 248 4.41 13.19 1.28
N LEU A 249 3.27 13.85 1.08
CA LEU A 249 2.55 13.86 -0.20
C LEU A 249 3.37 14.52 -1.31
N CYS A 250 4.01 15.66 -1.04
CA CYS A 250 4.89 16.36 -1.97
C CYS A 250 6.13 15.52 -2.29
N SER A 251 6.73 14.86 -1.30
CA SER A 251 7.87 13.96 -1.51
C SER A 251 7.49 12.77 -2.38
N ALA A 252 6.32 12.15 -2.13
CA ALA A 252 5.80 11.07 -2.96
C ALA A 252 5.56 11.54 -4.40
N ALA A 253 5.00 12.73 -4.58
CA ALA A 253 4.79 13.34 -5.89
C ALA A 253 6.10 13.62 -6.64
N THR A 254 7.10 14.20 -5.97
CA THR A 254 8.43 14.45 -6.54
C THR A 254 9.09 13.15 -6.98
N ARG A 255 9.09 12.11 -6.14
CA ARG A 255 9.65 10.80 -6.49
C ARG A 255 8.94 10.19 -7.71
N ALA A 256 7.62 10.32 -7.77
CA ALA A 256 6.84 9.83 -8.91
C ALA A 256 7.13 10.60 -10.20
N LEU A 257 7.34 11.91 -10.15
CA LEU A 257 7.75 12.69 -11.32
C LEU A 257 9.16 12.32 -11.79
N LEU A 258 10.10 12.14 -10.87
CA LEU A 258 11.48 11.78 -11.21
C LEU A 258 11.58 10.38 -11.82
N ARG A 259 10.79 9.43 -11.32
CA ARG A 259 10.85 8.01 -11.76
C ARG A 259 9.84 7.65 -12.85
N GLY A 260 8.77 8.43 -12.99
CA GLY A 260 7.68 8.17 -13.93
C GLY A 260 8.01 8.44 -15.41
N GLY A 261 9.17 9.02 -15.70
CA GLY A 261 9.60 9.32 -17.07
C GLY A 261 8.56 10.15 -17.83
N SER A 262 8.28 9.76 -19.08
CA SER A 262 7.29 10.39 -19.96
C SER A 262 5.85 9.88 -19.79
N ASP A 263 5.56 9.03 -18.80
CA ASP A 263 4.20 8.51 -18.57
C ASP A 263 3.27 9.63 -18.04
N GLU A 264 2.35 10.05 -18.90
CA GLU A 264 1.40 11.12 -18.63
C GLU A 264 0.46 10.81 -17.45
N ALA A 265 0.10 9.54 -17.25
CA ALA A 265 -0.79 9.13 -16.16
C ALA A 265 -0.09 9.24 -14.79
N ILE A 266 1.19 8.89 -14.73
CA ILE A 266 2.01 9.06 -13.51
C ILE A 266 2.20 10.54 -13.22
N ARG A 267 2.50 11.36 -14.23
CA ARG A 267 2.63 12.81 -14.07
C ARG A 267 1.35 13.45 -13.55
N CYS A 268 0.21 13.11 -14.14
CA CYS A 268 -1.08 13.64 -13.68
C CYS A 268 -1.38 13.24 -12.23
N SER A 269 -1.11 11.98 -11.86
CA SER A 269 -1.27 11.51 -10.49
C SER A 269 -0.36 12.26 -9.51
N ALA A 270 0.89 12.53 -9.90
CA ALA A 270 1.83 13.29 -9.09
C ALA A 270 1.36 14.75 -8.91
N TYR A 271 0.84 15.40 -9.95
CA TYR A 271 0.23 16.73 -9.80
C TYR A 271 -0.99 16.70 -8.85
N CYS A 272 -1.81 15.66 -8.92
CA CYS A 272 -2.92 15.47 -7.97
C CYS A 272 -2.42 15.26 -6.53
N LEU A 273 -1.26 14.63 -6.33
CA LEU A 273 -0.63 14.49 -5.01
C LEU A 273 -0.07 15.82 -4.49
N PHE A 274 0.57 16.64 -5.33
CA PHE A 274 0.98 18.00 -4.96
C PHE A 274 -0.22 18.84 -4.54
N LEU A 275 -1.29 18.83 -5.36
CA LEU A 275 -2.51 19.55 -5.04
C LEU A 275 -3.10 19.08 -3.71
N ASN A 276 -3.15 17.77 -3.47
CA ASN A 276 -3.57 17.23 -2.16
C ASN A 276 -2.65 17.69 -1.02
N GLY A 277 -1.34 17.74 -1.23
CA GLY A 277 -0.38 18.23 -0.22
C GLY A 277 -0.63 19.69 0.17
N VAL A 278 -1.00 20.53 -0.80
CA VAL A 278 -1.40 21.92 -0.55
C VAL A 278 -2.75 21.99 0.16
N LEU A 279 -3.76 21.27 -0.36
CA LEU A 279 -5.11 21.26 0.21
C LEU A 279 -5.17 20.68 1.64
N ALA A 280 -4.23 19.80 2.00
CA ALA A 280 -4.09 19.28 3.36
C ALA A 280 -3.74 20.38 4.38
N ILE A 281 -3.07 21.46 3.96
CA ILE A 281 -2.77 22.60 4.83
C ILE A 281 -3.88 23.64 4.73
N VAL A 282 -4.25 24.04 3.51
CA VAL A 282 -5.12 25.20 3.27
C VAL A 282 -6.49 25.03 3.93
N GLY A 283 -7.14 23.88 3.78
CA GLY A 283 -8.48 23.65 4.36
C GLY A 283 -8.49 23.84 5.88
N PRO A 284 -7.69 23.06 6.63
CA PRO A 284 -7.67 23.20 8.08
C PRO A 284 -7.19 24.58 8.58
N THR A 285 -6.32 25.29 7.84
CA THR A 285 -5.96 26.68 8.18
C THR A 285 -7.14 27.64 8.01
N LEU A 286 -7.91 27.52 6.93
CA LEU A 286 -9.15 28.28 6.75
C LEU A 286 -10.16 27.95 7.86
N SER A 287 -10.27 26.68 8.23
CA SER A 287 -11.07 26.26 9.37
C SER A 287 -10.68 26.97 10.67
N LEU A 288 -9.38 27.03 10.97
CA LEU A 288 -8.86 27.72 12.15
C LEU A 288 -9.13 29.23 12.08
N TRP A 289 -8.97 29.85 10.92
CA TRP A 289 -9.29 31.26 10.73
C TRP A 289 -10.77 31.54 10.93
N SER A 290 -11.65 30.71 10.34
CA SER A 290 -13.08 30.78 10.58
C SER A 290 -13.40 30.72 12.08
N TRP A 291 -12.74 29.82 12.82
CA TRP A 291 -12.94 29.71 14.26
C TRP A 291 -12.57 31.01 14.98
N MET A 292 -11.39 31.56 14.70
CA MET A 292 -10.95 32.85 15.28
C MET A 292 -11.92 33.98 14.93
N ALA A 293 -12.43 34.01 13.70
CA ALA A 293 -13.40 35.01 13.25
C ALA A 293 -14.78 34.85 13.90
N MET A 294 -15.19 33.63 14.28
CA MET A 294 -16.44 33.41 15.03
C MET A 294 -16.33 33.78 16.51
N VAL A 295 -15.13 33.73 17.08
CA VAL A 295 -14.86 34.13 18.48
C VAL A 295 -14.90 35.65 18.63
N HIS A 296 -14.53 36.39 17.58
CA HIS A 296 -14.68 37.85 17.53
C HIS A 296 -16.08 38.22 17.01
N ASP A 297 -16.92 38.85 17.85
CA ASP A 297 -18.33 39.16 17.54
C ASP A 297 -18.55 39.96 16.22
N ASP A 298 -17.54 40.67 15.73
CA ASP A 298 -17.61 41.46 14.48
C ASP A 298 -17.39 40.63 13.19
N GLY A 299 -16.97 39.36 13.32
CA GLY A 299 -16.44 38.56 12.21
C GLY A 299 -17.35 37.48 11.62
N PHE A 300 -18.58 37.33 12.11
CA PHE A 300 -19.41 36.15 11.79
C PHE A 300 -19.59 35.88 10.28
N PHE A 301 -19.83 36.92 9.47
CA PHE A 301 -20.03 36.74 8.02
C PHE A 301 -18.75 36.33 7.28
N LEU A 302 -17.61 36.89 7.71
CA LEU A 302 -16.31 36.48 7.19
C LEU A 302 -16.06 35.02 7.55
N ALA A 303 -16.39 34.61 8.77
CA ALA A 303 -16.26 33.22 9.19
C ALA A 303 -17.09 32.27 8.32
N VAL A 304 -18.39 32.55 8.11
CA VAL A 304 -19.25 31.69 7.27
C VAL A 304 -18.70 31.55 5.85
N TRP A 305 -18.18 32.63 5.26
CA TRP A 305 -17.57 32.59 3.93
C TRP A 305 -16.32 31.71 3.90
N VAL A 306 -15.44 31.88 4.89
CA VAL A 306 -14.23 31.05 5.05
C VAL A 306 -14.61 29.58 5.22
N VAL A 307 -15.67 29.25 5.99
CA VAL A 307 -16.20 27.89 6.10
C VAL A 307 -16.62 27.36 4.73
N SER A 308 -17.35 28.16 3.93
CA SER A 308 -17.85 27.70 2.63
C SER A 308 -16.73 27.41 1.63
N ILE A 309 -15.68 28.22 1.60
CA ILE A 309 -14.48 27.95 0.80
C ILE A 309 -13.80 26.67 1.29
N ASP A 310 -13.62 26.56 2.61
CA ASP A 310 -13.02 25.38 3.24
C ASP A 310 -13.78 24.10 2.85
N VAL A 311 -15.13 24.08 2.95
CA VAL A 311 -15.96 22.94 2.48
C VAL A 311 -15.64 22.58 1.04
N GLY A 312 -15.56 23.58 0.16
CA GLY A 312 -15.27 23.35 -1.26
C GLY A 312 -13.91 22.71 -1.47
N LEU A 313 -12.88 23.20 -0.76
CA LEU A 313 -11.54 22.64 -0.80
C LEU A 313 -11.48 21.23 -0.19
N GLN A 314 -12.23 20.96 0.88
CA GLN A 314 -12.31 19.64 1.50
C GLN A 314 -13.04 18.62 0.61
N VAL A 315 -14.08 19.02 -0.09
CA VAL A 315 -14.75 18.16 -1.11
C VAL A 315 -13.76 17.84 -2.23
N LEU A 316 -13.06 18.84 -2.76
CA LEU A 316 -12.05 18.64 -3.81
C LEU A 316 -10.93 17.72 -3.32
N ALA A 317 -10.38 17.96 -2.12
CA ALA A 317 -9.37 17.12 -1.50
C ALA A 317 -9.88 15.69 -1.34
N THR A 318 -11.11 15.48 -0.86
CA THR A 318 -11.70 14.15 -0.70
C THR A 318 -11.83 13.40 -2.03
N LEU A 319 -12.24 14.10 -3.09
CA LEU A 319 -12.37 13.54 -4.43
C LEU A 319 -11.00 13.20 -5.07
N LEU A 320 -9.98 14.01 -4.82
CA LEU A 320 -8.59 13.76 -5.23
C LEU A 320 -7.92 12.66 -4.38
N LEU A 321 -8.23 12.59 -3.09
CA LEU A 321 -7.73 11.57 -2.17
C LEU A 321 -8.27 10.19 -2.54
N SER A 322 -9.57 10.10 -2.86
CA SER A 322 -10.22 8.87 -3.31
C SER A 322 -9.86 8.43 -4.73
N GLY A 323 -9.19 9.27 -5.52
CA GLY A 323 -8.88 8.97 -6.93
C GLY A 323 -10.11 9.00 -7.84
N MET A 324 -11.21 9.61 -7.38
CA MET A 324 -12.43 9.76 -8.18
C MET A 324 -12.33 10.85 -9.24
N ILE A 325 -11.52 11.88 -8.99
CA ILE A 325 -11.12 12.86 -9.98
C ILE A 325 -9.76 12.45 -10.53
N GLY A 326 -9.70 12.26 -11.85
CA GLY A 326 -8.50 11.96 -12.61
C GLY A 326 -8.80 11.90 -14.12
N PRO A 327 -7.77 11.81 -14.98
CA PRO A 327 -7.90 11.76 -16.43
C PRO A 327 -8.96 10.75 -16.91
N LYS A 328 -9.62 11.06 -18.03
CA LYS A 328 -10.68 10.21 -18.61
C LYS A 328 -10.22 8.79 -18.98
N GLY A 329 -8.91 8.54 -19.08
CA GLY A 329 -8.32 7.19 -19.28
C GLY A 329 -8.01 6.41 -17.99
N TRP A 330 -8.34 6.93 -16.81
CA TRP A 330 -8.23 6.16 -15.55
C TRP A 330 -9.44 5.25 -15.37
N ASP A 331 -9.48 4.18 -16.14
CA ASP A 331 -10.45 3.11 -15.90
C ASP A 331 -10.14 2.38 -14.58
N ARG A 332 -8.91 2.53 -14.06
CA ARG A 332 -8.41 1.96 -12.81
C ARG A 332 -7.53 2.96 -12.03
N PRO A 333 -8.09 4.03 -11.44
CA PRO A 333 -7.34 5.06 -10.72
C PRO A 333 -6.48 4.48 -9.58
N MET A 334 -6.97 3.44 -8.91
CA MET A 334 -6.22 2.73 -7.87
C MET A 334 -5.00 1.98 -8.39
N GLU A 335 -5.00 1.54 -9.64
CA GLU A 335 -3.84 0.89 -10.23
C GLU A 335 -2.73 1.93 -10.50
N ALA A 336 -3.09 3.13 -10.98
CA ALA A 336 -2.13 4.23 -11.12
C ALA A 336 -1.54 4.66 -9.76
N PHE A 337 -2.36 4.76 -8.71
CA PHE A 337 -1.87 5.03 -7.35
C PHE A 337 -0.96 3.92 -6.81
N ARG A 338 -1.25 2.64 -7.11
CA ARG A 338 -0.36 1.52 -6.75
C ARG A 338 0.96 1.58 -7.51
N ARG A 339 0.93 1.80 -8.82
CA ARG A 339 2.14 2.02 -9.63
C ARG A 339 2.98 3.15 -9.05
N LEU A 340 2.34 4.22 -8.59
CA LEU A 340 3.01 5.29 -7.85
C LEU A 340 3.61 4.83 -6.52
N GLY A 341 2.91 4.01 -5.75
CA GLY A 341 3.44 3.38 -4.54
C GLY A 341 4.71 2.58 -4.83
N HIS A 342 4.68 1.74 -5.87
CA HIS A 342 5.86 0.99 -6.33
C HIS A 342 7.01 1.92 -6.74
N LEU A 343 6.72 2.91 -7.60
CA LEU A 343 7.71 3.89 -8.05
C LEU A 343 8.24 4.77 -6.91
N SER A 344 7.48 5.00 -5.83
CA SER A 344 7.92 5.82 -4.70
C SER A 344 8.97 5.15 -3.80
N GLY A 345 9.35 3.91 -4.11
CA GLY A 345 10.53 3.23 -3.54
C GLY A 345 10.24 2.07 -2.61
N PHE A 346 9.05 1.48 -2.68
CA PHE A 346 8.77 0.23 -1.98
C PHE A 346 8.33 -0.85 -2.97
N GLY A 347 9.30 -1.71 -3.31
CA GLY A 347 9.03 -3.06 -3.80
C GLY A 347 9.10 -3.23 -5.31
N LEU A 348 10.29 -3.13 -5.91
CA LEU A 348 10.55 -4.01 -7.05
C LEU A 348 10.75 -5.46 -6.57
N ALA A 349 10.96 -5.72 -5.27
CA ALA A 349 10.72 -7.05 -4.68
C ALA A 349 9.28 -7.58 -4.86
N ALA A 350 8.30 -6.69 -5.12
CA ALA A 350 6.92 -7.07 -5.41
C ALA A 350 6.66 -7.31 -6.91
N SER A 351 7.46 -6.71 -7.81
CA SER A 351 7.47 -7.12 -9.21
C SER A 351 8.42 -8.30 -9.36
N ARG A 352 7.94 -9.45 -9.83
CA ARG A 352 8.78 -10.58 -10.18
C ARG A 352 9.77 -10.23 -11.30
N ILE A 353 10.87 -9.56 -10.98
CA ILE A 353 11.93 -9.26 -11.94
C ILE A 353 12.81 -10.49 -12.00
N ASN A 354 12.62 -11.28 -13.05
CA ASN A 354 13.62 -12.27 -13.42
C ASN A 354 14.94 -11.55 -13.76
N PHE A 355 16.02 -11.93 -13.10
CA PHE A 355 17.34 -11.36 -13.33
C PHE A 355 18.37 -12.48 -13.53
N PRO A 356 18.86 -12.73 -14.76
CA PRO A 356 19.76 -13.84 -15.06
C PRO A 356 21.25 -13.54 -14.76
N GLY A 357 21.54 -12.44 -14.07
CA GLY A 357 22.90 -11.90 -13.96
C GLY A 357 23.29 -11.07 -15.19
N LYS A 358 24.13 -10.06 -15.01
CA LYS A 358 24.68 -9.22 -16.07
C LYS A 358 26.16 -8.95 -15.84
N ILE A 359 27.00 -9.44 -16.74
CA ILE A 359 28.44 -9.15 -16.76
C ILE A 359 28.69 -8.12 -17.85
N ASN A 360 29.21 -6.97 -17.46
CA ASN A 360 29.56 -5.89 -18.38
C ASN A 360 31.03 -6.03 -18.76
N ALA A 361 31.35 -6.05 -20.05
CA ALA A 361 32.72 -6.28 -20.53
C ALA A 361 33.72 -5.21 -20.11
N ARG A 362 33.24 -4.00 -19.80
CA ARG A 362 34.07 -2.85 -19.37
C ARG A 362 34.12 -2.65 -17.85
N ALA A 363 33.31 -3.40 -17.10
CA ALA A 363 33.32 -3.27 -15.65
C ALA A 363 34.61 -3.84 -15.09
N THR A 364 35.15 -3.20 -14.05
CA THR A 364 36.30 -3.69 -13.28
C THR A 364 35.87 -4.36 -11.98
N GLN A 365 34.64 -4.07 -11.52
CA GLN A 365 34.06 -4.59 -10.29
C GLN A 365 32.86 -5.49 -10.61
N CYS A 366 32.67 -6.58 -9.86
CA CYS A 366 31.54 -7.50 -10.01
C CYS A 366 30.97 -7.95 -8.68
N ILE A 367 29.69 -7.63 -8.43
CA ILE A 367 28.97 -8.14 -7.27
C ILE A 367 28.57 -9.60 -7.54
N VAL A 368 29.18 -10.53 -6.80
CA VAL A 368 28.96 -11.97 -6.99
C VAL A 368 28.07 -12.61 -5.95
N SER A 369 27.88 -11.98 -4.79
CA SER A 369 26.92 -12.45 -3.79
C SER A 369 26.30 -11.26 -3.06
N PHE A 370 24.97 -11.29 -2.94
CA PHE A 370 24.21 -10.17 -2.38
C PHE A 370 23.08 -10.64 -1.46
N PRO A 371 22.85 -9.97 -0.31
CA PRO A 371 21.84 -10.38 0.64
C PRO A 371 20.43 -9.99 0.20
N GLY A 372 19.65 -10.97 -0.25
CA GLY A 372 18.30 -10.75 -0.81
C GLY A 372 17.25 -10.14 0.13
N MET A 373 17.53 -10.03 1.45
CA MET A 373 16.65 -9.34 2.40
C MET A 373 16.68 -7.81 2.23
N TYR A 374 17.73 -7.26 1.63
CA TYR A 374 17.92 -5.83 1.39
C TYR A 374 17.38 -5.44 0.01
N SER A 375 16.06 -5.55 -0.15
CA SER A 375 15.42 -5.40 -1.46
C SER A 375 15.70 -4.05 -2.12
N THR A 376 15.74 -2.96 -1.36
CA THR A 376 15.99 -1.63 -1.92
C THR A 376 17.40 -1.54 -2.52
N GLN A 377 18.39 -2.05 -1.81
CA GLN A 377 19.77 -2.07 -2.28
C GLN A 377 19.95 -3.04 -3.45
N TRP A 378 19.28 -4.19 -3.43
CA TRP A 378 19.22 -5.11 -4.58
C TRP A 378 18.63 -4.44 -5.82
N ASP A 379 17.50 -3.75 -5.67
CA ASP A 379 16.84 -3.02 -6.74
C ASP A 379 17.77 -1.94 -7.32
N ASN A 380 18.51 -1.23 -6.47
CA ASN A 380 19.53 -0.27 -6.87
C ASN A 380 20.69 -0.94 -7.63
N ALA A 381 21.16 -2.11 -7.17
CA ALA A 381 22.21 -2.87 -7.85
C ALA A 381 21.78 -3.27 -9.27
N VAL A 382 20.57 -3.83 -9.41
CA VAL A 382 20.02 -4.24 -10.71
C VAL A 382 19.83 -3.04 -11.63
N ALA A 383 19.27 -1.93 -11.13
CA ALA A 383 19.08 -0.72 -11.91
C ALA A 383 20.43 -0.13 -12.36
N ASN A 384 21.42 -0.11 -11.47
CA ASN A 384 22.77 0.38 -11.75
C ASN A 384 23.40 -0.40 -12.90
N VAL A 385 23.49 -1.73 -12.81
CA VAL A 385 24.13 -2.53 -13.87
C VAL A 385 23.34 -2.53 -15.18
N GLN A 386 22.04 -2.23 -15.16
CA GLN A 386 21.24 -2.06 -16.37
C GLN A 386 21.53 -0.73 -17.07
N GLN A 387 21.69 0.34 -16.31
CA GLN A 387 21.90 1.70 -16.83
C GLN A 387 23.36 1.99 -17.15
N PHE A 388 24.29 1.43 -16.38
CA PHE A 388 25.71 1.71 -16.45
C PHE A 388 26.51 0.42 -16.71
N GLU A 389 27.67 0.57 -17.34
CA GLU A 389 28.59 -0.53 -17.70
C GLU A 389 29.84 -0.58 -16.79
N ASP A 390 29.85 0.18 -15.70
CA ASP A 390 30.94 0.32 -14.72
C ASP A 390 31.01 -0.84 -13.71
N CYS A 391 29.86 -1.44 -13.40
CA CYS A 391 29.76 -2.57 -12.47
C CYS A 391 29.07 -3.77 -13.12
N SER A 392 29.51 -4.98 -12.79
CA SER A 392 28.83 -6.24 -13.11
C SER A 392 28.06 -6.77 -11.90
N LEU A 393 27.02 -7.57 -12.15
CA LEU A 393 26.25 -8.27 -11.13
C LEU A 393 26.03 -9.72 -11.56
N ALA A 394 26.81 -10.65 -11.00
CA ALA A 394 26.69 -12.08 -11.30
C ALA A 394 25.52 -12.76 -10.56
N CYS A 395 24.97 -12.11 -9.53
CA CYS A 395 23.83 -12.62 -8.77
C CYS A 395 22.63 -12.89 -9.69
N VAL A 396 21.91 -13.98 -9.45
CA VAL A 396 20.75 -14.37 -10.25
C VAL A 396 19.49 -14.45 -9.39
N PHE A 397 18.33 -14.18 -9.99
CA PHE A 397 17.04 -14.24 -9.33
C PHE A 397 15.97 -14.73 -10.31
N PHE A 398 15.49 -15.97 -10.12
CA PHE A 398 14.47 -16.58 -10.98
C PHE A 398 13.11 -16.52 -10.33
N THR A 399 12.11 -16.15 -11.12
CA THR A 399 10.76 -15.86 -10.62
C THR A 399 9.68 -16.70 -11.30
N ASP A 400 10.05 -17.53 -12.27
CA ASP A 400 9.14 -18.38 -13.01
C ASP A 400 9.86 -19.63 -13.56
N LYS A 401 9.06 -20.58 -14.05
CA LYS A 401 9.58 -21.84 -14.59
C LYS A 401 10.45 -21.62 -15.83
N ALA A 402 10.19 -20.60 -16.64
CA ALA A 402 10.92 -20.34 -17.88
C ALA A 402 12.33 -19.82 -17.61
N SER A 403 12.50 -19.03 -16.56
CA SER A 403 13.79 -18.53 -16.07
C SER A 403 14.64 -19.57 -15.37
N GLY A 404 14.03 -20.66 -14.90
CA GLY A 404 14.74 -21.78 -14.26
C GLY A 404 14.27 -22.09 -12.85
N LEU A 405 13.23 -21.42 -12.33
CA LEU A 405 12.65 -21.76 -11.03
C LEU A 405 12.11 -23.19 -11.06
N GLY A 406 12.49 -24.00 -10.07
CA GLY A 406 12.14 -25.42 -10.00
C GLY A 406 12.95 -26.33 -10.93
N GLN A 407 13.90 -25.80 -11.70
CA GLN A 407 14.74 -26.60 -12.60
C GLN A 407 16.04 -27.03 -11.93
N HIS A 408 16.55 -28.20 -12.33
CA HIS A 408 17.80 -28.77 -11.83
C HIS A 408 18.85 -28.80 -12.94
N SER A 409 20.10 -28.51 -12.60
CA SER A 409 21.24 -28.65 -13.52
C SER A 409 22.20 -29.70 -13.02
N ASP A 410 22.76 -30.45 -13.95
CA ASP A 410 23.81 -31.44 -13.68
C ASP A 410 25.03 -30.78 -13.06
N ASN A 411 25.61 -31.46 -12.08
CA ASN A 411 26.86 -31.06 -11.46
C ASN A 411 28.03 -31.71 -12.23
N PRO A 412 28.91 -30.93 -12.88
CA PRO A 412 30.06 -31.47 -13.60
C PRO A 412 31.00 -32.29 -12.69
N ASP A 413 31.07 -31.99 -11.40
CA ASP A 413 31.92 -32.71 -10.43
C ASP A 413 31.36 -34.11 -10.10
N THR A 414 30.06 -34.33 -10.32
CA THR A 414 29.37 -35.59 -10.00
C THR A 414 28.38 -35.97 -11.12
N PRO A 415 28.86 -36.50 -12.25
CA PRO A 415 28.02 -36.82 -13.41
C PRO A 415 26.79 -37.66 -13.05
N GLY A 416 25.62 -37.25 -13.57
CA GLY A 416 24.33 -37.89 -13.28
C GLY A 416 23.66 -37.43 -11.97
N GLN A 417 24.32 -36.56 -11.19
CA GLN A 417 23.71 -35.87 -10.06
C GLN A 417 23.63 -34.37 -10.33
N CYS A 418 22.57 -33.72 -9.86
CA CYS A 418 22.45 -32.27 -9.93
C CYS A 418 23.11 -31.59 -8.72
N TRP A 419 23.37 -30.29 -8.82
CA TRP A 419 23.97 -29.49 -7.74
C TRP A 419 23.28 -29.60 -6.38
N CYS A 420 21.98 -29.89 -6.32
CA CYS A 420 21.24 -30.02 -5.04
C CYS A 420 21.93 -30.94 -4.02
N ARG A 421 22.54 -32.04 -4.47
CA ARG A 421 23.19 -33.02 -3.58
C ARG A 421 24.41 -32.45 -2.85
N MET A 422 25.04 -31.43 -3.43
CA MET A 422 26.19 -30.75 -2.84
C MET A 422 25.77 -29.53 -2.03
N ILE A 423 24.88 -28.70 -2.58
CA ILE A 423 24.60 -27.37 -2.03
C ILE A 423 23.43 -27.33 -1.06
N TYR A 424 22.67 -28.42 -0.91
CA TYR A 424 21.56 -28.53 0.04
C TYR A 424 21.70 -29.80 0.89
N PRO A 425 21.24 -29.76 2.16
CA PRO A 425 21.03 -30.99 2.90
C PRO A 425 19.85 -31.77 2.29
N GLU A 426 19.66 -33.00 2.74
CA GLU A 426 18.41 -33.71 2.48
C GLU A 426 17.24 -32.89 3.05
N LEU A 427 16.27 -32.62 2.19
CA LEU A 427 15.16 -31.74 2.54
C LEU A 427 13.95 -32.57 2.95
N PRO A 428 13.27 -32.17 4.04
CA PRO A 428 12.11 -32.90 4.51
C PRO A 428 10.88 -32.56 3.66
N ALA A 429 9.84 -33.40 3.71
CA ALA A 429 8.67 -33.30 2.85
C ALA A 429 7.92 -31.96 3.00
N GLU A 430 7.97 -31.34 4.17
CA GLU A 430 7.37 -30.04 4.47
C GLU A 430 7.90 -28.93 3.56
N THR A 431 9.11 -29.07 3.02
CA THR A 431 9.66 -28.11 2.04
C THR A 431 8.89 -28.10 0.71
N TYR A 432 8.09 -29.14 0.44
CA TYR A 432 7.19 -29.22 -0.71
C TYR A 432 5.81 -28.62 -0.44
N LEU A 433 5.58 -28.05 0.75
CA LEU A 433 4.37 -27.29 1.07
C LEU A 433 4.59 -25.78 0.87
N SER A 434 3.60 -25.12 0.28
CA SER A 434 3.51 -23.67 0.20
C SER A 434 2.24 -23.23 0.94
N VAL A 435 2.39 -22.77 2.17
CA VAL A 435 1.26 -22.37 3.02
C VAL A 435 1.02 -20.86 2.93
N VAL A 436 -0.23 -20.45 2.72
CA VAL A 436 -0.65 -19.04 2.68
C VAL A 436 -1.74 -18.80 3.71
N ASP A 437 -1.47 -17.94 4.71
CA ASP A 437 -2.45 -17.52 5.71
C ASP A 437 -3.14 -16.21 5.29
N LEU A 438 -4.46 -16.25 5.13
CA LEU A 438 -5.29 -15.11 4.72
C LEU A 438 -5.80 -14.29 5.92
N LYS A 439 -5.80 -14.83 7.15
CA LYS A 439 -6.41 -14.18 8.34
C LYS A 439 -5.66 -12.94 8.82
N GLY A 440 -4.37 -12.79 8.49
CA GLY A 440 -3.54 -11.67 8.93
C GLY A 440 -3.59 -10.42 8.03
N ASP A 441 -4.05 -10.55 6.79
CA ASP A 441 -3.98 -9.47 5.80
C ASP A 441 -5.33 -8.72 5.72
N SER A 442 -5.49 -7.70 6.56
CA SER A 442 -6.72 -6.89 6.65
C SER A 442 -7.10 -6.12 5.36
N ASP A 443 -6.22 -6.09 4.36
CA ASP A 443 -6.44 -5.52 3.03
C ASP A 443 -6.66 -6.65 2.00
N GLY A 444 -7.88 -7.19 1.94
CA GLY A 444 -8.27 -8.36 1.11
C GLY A 444 -7.99 -8.28 -0.41
N VAL A 445 -7.40 -7.19 -0.91
CA VAL A 445 -6.92 -7.08 -2.30
C VAL A 445 -5.44 -7.48 -2.42
N LEU A 446 -4.61 -7.13 -1.43
CA LEU A 446 -3.20 -7.55 -1.37
C LEU A 446 -3.11 -9.09 -1.32
N THR A 447 -4.11 -9.70 -0.70
CA THR A 447 -4.24 -11.15 -0.53
C THR A 447 -4.40 -11.89 -1.87
N LYS A 448 -5.12 -11.35 -2.86
CA LYS A 448 -5.33 -12.03 -4.15
C LYS A 448 -4.07 -12.06 -5.02
N GLU A 449 -3.36 -10.94 -5.09
CA GLU A 449 -2.10 -10.85 -5.85
C GLU A 449 -1.03 -11.73 -5.20
N LYS A 450 -0.87 -11.65 -3.87
CA LYS A 450 0.02 -12.52 -3.09
C LYS A 450 -0.30 -14.00 -3.28
N LEU A 451 -1.58 -14.37 -3.29
CA LEU A 451 -2.02 -15.74 -3.54
C LEU A 451 -1.70 -16.19 -4.97
N ALA A 452 -1.95 -15.34 -5.97
CA ALA A 452 -1.60 -15.64 -7.36
C ALA A 452 -0.09 -15.86 -7.54
N PHE A 453 0.75 -15.06 -6.87
CA PHE A 453 2.20 -15.25 -6.87
C PHE A 453 2.59 -16.56 -6.19
N LYS A 454 2.06 -16.84 -5.00
CA LYS A 454 2.35 -18.09 -4.27
C LYS A 454 1.90 -19.32 -5.02
N LYS A 455 0.78 -19.23 -5.74
CA LYS A 455 0.32 -20.28 -6.65
C LYS A 455 1.29 -20.48 -7.81
N ALA A 456 1.68 -19.42 -8.51
CA ALA A 456 2.63 -19.52 -9.62
C ALA A 456 4.01 -20.03 -9.18
N ASP A 457 4.47 -19.66 -7.97
CA ASP A 457 5.68 -20.19 -7.33
C ASP A 457 5.55 -21.69 -7.08
N ALA A 458 4.45 -22.10 -6.41
CA ALA A 458 4.21 -23.50 -6.09
C ALA A 458 4.11 -24.35 -7.36
N ASP A 459 3.42 -23.87 -8.39
CA ASP A 459 3.29 -24.54 -9.69
C ASP A 459 4.66 -24.69 -10.39
N ALA A 460 5.51 -23.66 -10.35
CA ALA A 460 6.86 -23.72 -10.93
C ALA A 460 7.78 -24.71 -10.20
N MET A 461 7.67 -24.76 -8.87
CA MET A 461 8.48 -25.60 -7.98
C MET A 461 7.92 -27.01 -7.75
N GLY A 462 6.75 -27.32 -8.31
CA GLY A 462 6.06 -28.57 -8.05
C GLY A 462 5.59 -28.75 -6.61
N GLN A 463 5.39 -27.66 -5.85
CA GLN A 463 4.91 -27.69 -4.46
C GLN A 463 3.39 -27.85 -4.38
N VAL A 464 2.91 -28.24 -3.20
CA VAL A 464 1.49 -28.28 -2.84
C VAL A 464 1.13 -26.96 -2.16
N LEU A 465 0.24 -26.18 -2.78
CA LEU A 465 -0.27 -24.93 -2.21
C LEU A 465 -1.42 -25.23 -1.23
N VAL A 466 -1.30 -24.75 0.00
CA VAL A 466 -2.35 -24.87 1.04
C VAL A 466 -2.75 -23.47 1.51
N ILE A 467 -4.05 -23.20 1.54
CA ILE A 467 -4.58 -21.87 1.88
C ILE A 467 -5.28 -21.97 3.22
N LYS A 468 -4.77 -21.25 4.22
CA LYS A 468 -5.39 -21.12 5.53
C LYS A 468 -6.30 -19.89 5.55
N ASP A 469 -7.60 -20.11 5.60
CA ASP A 469 -8.62 -19.06 5.63
C ASP A 469 -9.39 -19.07 6.96
N ASP A 470 -10.69 -18.77 6.94
CA ASP A 470 -11.57 -18.75 8.09
C ASP A 470 -12.08 -20.12 8.57
N GLN A 471 -11.59 -21.23 8.00
CA GLN A 471 -12.02 -22.56 8.41
C GLN A 471 -11.73 -22.88 9.89
N PRO A 472 -12.58 -23.73 10.53
CA PRO A 472 -12.33 -24.28 11.86
C PRO A 472 -10.96 -24.96 11.97
N GLN A 473 -10.36 -24.92 13.16
CA GLN A 473 -9.03 -25.49 13.42
C GLN A 473 -8.94 -26.98 13.03
N MET A 474 -10.00 -27.75 13.27
CA MET A 474 -10.05 -29.18 12.91
C MET A 474 -10.03 -29.40 11.39
N GLU A 475 -10.76 -28.57 10.62
CA GLU A 475 -10.76 -28.66 9.15
C GLU A 475 -9.38 -28.31 8.59
N TRP A 476 -8.74 -27.28 9.15
CA TRP A 476 -7.37 -26.91 8.81
C TRP A 476 -6.37 -28.05 9.06
N GLU A 477 -6.47 -28.73 10.20
CA GLU A 477 -5.58 -29.86 10.53
C GLU A 477 -5.73 -31.03 9.57
N VAL A 478 -6.97 -31.35 9.16
CA VAL A 478 -7.25 -32.38 8.16
C VAL A 478 -6.69 -31.99 6.79
N GLU A 479 -6.96 -30.78 6.31
CA GLU A 479 -6.47 -30.28 5.02
C GLU A 479 -4.93 -30.24 4.97
N PHE A 480 -4.31 -29.73 6.04
CA PHE A 480 -2.86 -29.67 6.16
C PHE A 480 -2.23 -31.07 6.17
N SER A 481 -2.83 -32.03 6.87
CA SER A 481 -2.35 -33.42 6.90
C SER A 481 -2.45 -34.09 5.52
N LEU A 482 -3.55 -33.88 4.78
CA LEU A 482 -3.69 -34.39 3.42
C LEU A 482 -2.66 -33.77 2.47
N ALA A 483 -2.43 -32.46 2.58
CA ALA A 483 -1.42 -31.78 1.79
C ALA A 483 0.00 -32.27 2.11
N LEU A 484 0.31 -32.54 3.38
CA LEU A 484 1.60 -33.09 3.80
C LEU A 484 1.85 -34.48 3.18
N ASN A 485 0.83 -35.34 3.10
CA ASN A 485 0.94 -36.62 2.40
C ASN A 485 1.24 -36.45 0.89
N ASP A 486 0.60 -35.49 0.21
CA ASP A 486 0.93 -35.18 -1.20
C ASP A 486 2.37 -34.63 -1.32
N ALA A 487 2.77 -33.76 -0.39
CA ALA A 487 4.13 -33.23 -0.33
C ALA A 487 5.20 -34.33 -0.12
N GLU A 488 4.91 -35.36 0.69
CA GLU A 488 5.78 -36.54 0.84
C GLU A 488 5.93 -37.33 -0.47
N VAL A 489 4.84 -37.54 -1.19
CA VAL A 489 4.87 -38.22 -2.50
C VAL A 489 5.76 -37.45 -3.47
N ARG A 490 5.55 -36.14 -3.59
CA ARG A 490 6.35 -35.28 -4.48
C ARG A 490 7.82 -35.20 -4.08
N CYS A 491 8.11 -35.18 -2.78
CA CYS A 491 9.47 -35.24 -2.27
C CYS A 491 10.17 -36.53 -2.68
N LYS A 492 9.50 -37.69 -2.56
CA LYS A 492 10.01 -39.00 -3.00
C LYS A 492 10.22 -39.04 -4.51
N GLU A 493 9.26 -38.58 -5.29
CA GLU A 493 9.36 -38.50 -6.77
C GLU A 493 10.53 -37.62 -7.21
N ASN A 494 10.75 -36.49 -6.53
CA ASN A 494 11.88 -35.61 -6.79
C ASN A 494 13.19 -36.04 -6.08
N ARG A 495 13.22 -37.25 -5.50
CA ARG A 495 14.38 -37.86 -4.83
C ARG A 495 14.99 -36.99 -3.73
N GLY A 496 14.14 -36.30 -2.97
CA GLY A 496 14.55 -35.42 -1.87
C GLY A 496 15.33 -34.17 -2.29
N ARG A 497 15.28 -33.78 -3.57
CA ARG A 497 15.95 -32.57 -4.06
C ARG A 497 15.20 -31.30 -3.62
N ALA A 498 15.81 -30.14 -3.82
CA ALA A 498 15.16 -28.86 -3.55
C ALA A 498 14.02 -28.57 -4.54
N PRO A 499 12.78 -28.30 -4.09
CA PRO A 499 11.67 -28.01 -5.00
C PRO A 499 11.88 -26.72 -5.81
N TRP A 500 12.64 -25.76 -5.27
CA TRP A 500 13.02 -24.55 -6.00
C TRP A 500 14.13 -24.77 -7.05
N GLY A 501 14.70 -25.97 -7.12
CA GLY A 501 15.73 -26.32 -8.10
C GLY A 501 17.13 -25.81 -7.77
N CYS A 502 18.10 -26.19 -8.60
CA CYS A 502 19.50 -25.73 -8.51
C CYS A 502 20.02 -25.09 -9.80
N GLN A 503 19.16 -24.83 -10.78
CA GLN A 503 19.52 -24.16 -12.02
C GLN A 503 20.07 -22.75 -11.80
N TRP A 504 19.62 -22.08 -10.74
CA TRP A 504 20.14 -20.77 -10.32
C TRP A 504 21.64 -20.84 -10.02
N PHE A 505 22.09 -21.90 -9.34
CA PHE A 505 23.49 -22.03 -8.94
C PHE A 505 24.40 -22.22 -10.15
N GLU A 506 23.99 -23.03 -11.12
CA GLU A 506 24.75 -23.21 -12.36
C GLU A 506 24.84 -21.91 -13.17
N LYS A 507 23.73 -21.15 -13.28
CA LYS A 507 23.73 -19.87 -14.00
C LYS A 507 24.58 -18.83 -13.30
N TRP A 508 24.50 -18.75 -11.97
CA TRP A 508 25.36 -17.92 -11.15
C TRP A 508 26.84 -18.28 -11.35
N ARG A 509 27.19 -19.57 -11.25
CA ARG A 509 28.56 -20.08 -11.46
C ARG A 509 29.12 -19.65 -12.81
N MET A 510 28.35 -19.83 -13.88
CA MET A 510 28.75 -19.39 -15.23
C MET A 510 29.04 -17.88 -15.29
N LYS A 511 28.26 -17.05 -14.55
CA LYS A 511 28.45 -15.60 -14.48
C LYS A 511 29.69 -15.20 -13.68
N VAL A 512 29.97 -15.93 -12.60
CA VAL A 512 31.23 -15.79 -11.86
C VAL A 512 32.42 -16.16 -12.74
N ASP A 513 32.37 -17.29 -13.43
CA ASP A 513 33.44 -17.72 -14.35
C ASP A 513 33.66 -16.69 -15.48
N GLU A 514 32.59 -16.05 -15.96
CA GLU A 514 32.64 -14.95 -16.93
C GLU A 514 33.32 -13.71 -16.35
N ALA A 515 32.98 -13.28 -15.14
CA ALA A 515 33.60 -12.15 -14.44
C ALA A 515 35.10 -12.40 -14.15
N VAL A 516 35.45 -13.62 -13.72
CA VAL A 516 36.85 -14.04 -13.46
C VAL A 516 37.65 -14.01 -14.76
N ARG A 517 37.13 -14.53 -15.87
CA ARG A 517 37.80 -14.46 -17.18
C ARG A 517 37.97 -13.03 -17.68
N ALA A 518 37.05 -12.14 -17.31
CA ALA A 518 37.14 -10.72 -17.62
C ALA A 518 38.11 -9.95 -16.67
N GLY A 519 38.70 -10.61 -15.67
CA GLY A 519 39.63 -9.99 -14.73
C GLY A 519 38.97 -9.03 -13.74
N GLN A 520 37.68 -9.18 -13.48
CA GLN A 520 36.93 -8.31 -12.57
C GLN A 520 37.23 -8.65 -11.11
N THR A 521 37.33 -7.63 -10.25
CA THR A 521 37.34 -7.80 -8.80
C THR A 521 35.96 -8.23 -8.34
N LEU A 522 35.87 -9.31 -7.56
CA LEU A 522 34.61 -9.87 -7.11
C LEU A 522 34.26 -9.36 -5.71
N HIS A 523 32.98 -9.06 -5.46
CA HIS A 523 32.50 -8.53 -4.17
C HIS A 523 31.38 -9.40 -3.59
N VAL A 524 31.48 -9.67 -2.29
CA VAL A 524 30.49 -10.38 -1.48
C VAL A 524 29.96 -9.45 -0.41
N PHE A 525 28.65 -9.20 -0.41
CA PHE A 525 27.98 -8.40 0.61
C PHE A 525 27.36 -9.29 1.69
N TYR A 526 27.61 -8.92 2.94
CA TYR A 526 27.09 -9.57 4.15
C TYR A 526 25.97 -8.74 4.79
N PHE A 527 25.17 -9.36 5.65
CA PHE A 527 24.21 -8.68 6.50
C PHE A 527 24.87 -7.63 7.40
N ALA A 528 24.09 -6.63 7.80
CA ALA A 528 24.57 -5.49 8.56
C ALA A 528 25.26 -5.90 9.88
N GLY A 529 26.50 -5.46 10.07
CA GLY A 529 27.35 -5.77 11.22
C GLY A 529 27.86 -7.22 11.25
N LYS A 530 27.74 -7.98 10.15
CA LYS A 530 28.05 -9.41 10.09
C LYS A 530 29.04 -9.79 8.99
N LYS A 531 29.84 -8.81 8.51
CA LYS A 531 30.94 -9.06 7.56
C LYS A 531 31.81 -10.27 7.95
N GLY A 532 32.00 -11.18 7.00
CA GLY A 532 32.82 -12.40 7.14
C GLY A 532 32.18 -13.54 7.96
N ARG A 533 30.96 -13.36 8.50
CA ARG A 533 30.27 -14.37 9.33
C ARG A 533 29.40 -15.30 8.48
N GLY A 534 29.17 -16.53 8.97
CA GLY A 534 28.26 -17.49 8.33
C GLY A 534 28.85 -18.31 7.17
N LYS A 535 30.16 -18.23 6.95
CA LYS A 535 30.88 -19.07 5.98
C LYS A 535 30.83 -20.53 6.37
N LEU A 536 30.78 -21.41 5.38
CA LEU A 536 30.78 -22.85 5.59
C LEU A 536 31.67 -23.53 4.53
N PRO A 537 32.55 -24.47 4.90
CA PRO A 537 33.30 -25.24 3.93
C PRO A 537 32.38 -25.98 2.95
N TRP A 538 32.80 -26.10 1.69
CA TRP A 538 31.99 -26.67 0.61
C TRP A 538 31.50 -28.08 0.92
N GLU A 539 32.34 -28.92 1.51
CA GLU A 539 32.05 -30.31 1.86
C GLU A 539 31.01 -30.43 2.98
N LYS A 540 30.77 -29.35 3.74
CA LYS A 540 29.80 -29.30 4.83
C LYS A 540 28.45 -28.73 4.41
N LEU A 541 28.29 -28.24 3.18
CA LEU A 541 27.03 -27.63 2.70
C LEU A 541 25.84 -28.59 2.72
N CYS A 542 26.07 -29.89 2.56
CA CYS A 542 25.02 -30.91 2.60
C CYS A 542 24.69 -31.39 4.02
N SER A 543 25.44 -30.95 5.04
CA SER A 543 25.18 -31.30 6.44
C SER A 543 24.17 -30.34 7.05
N ALA A 544 22.96 -30.85 7.35
CA ALA A 544 21.92 -30.06 8.01
C ALA A 544 22.40 -29.48 9.36
N LYS A 545 23.19 -30.25 10.11
CA LYS A 545 23.75 -29.85 11.40
C LYS A 545 24.74 -28.69 11.25
N ASP A 546 25.72 -28.83 10.35
CA ASP A 546 26.72 -27.78 10.15
C ASP A 546 26.09 -26.48 9.62
N ARG A 547 25.07 -26.60 8.75
CA ARG A 547 24.30 -25.43 8.30
C ARG A 547 23.51 -24.77 9.42
N ALA A 548 22.87 -25.55 10.29
CA ALA A 548 22.13 -25.00 11.43
C ALA A 548 23.08 -24.20 12.33
N THR A 549 24.24 -24.75 12.66
CA THR A 549 25.27 -24.05 13.44
C THR A 549 25.79 -22.79 12.74
N ALA A 550 26.06 -22.85 11.43
CA ALA A 550 26.50 -21.67 10.69
C ALA A 550 25.43 -20.56 10.62
N ARG A 551 24.14 -20.92 10.68
CA ARG A 551 23.00 -19.98 10.65
C ARG A 551 22.78 -19.22 11.95
N GLU A 552 23.22 -19.72 13.10
CA GLU A 552 22.99 -19.07 14.41
C GLU A 552 23.60 -17.66 14.49
N ASP A 553 24.72 -17.44 13.81
CA ASP A 553 25.40 -16.14 13.73
C ASP A 553 25.84 -15.84 12.29
N THR A 554 24.94 -16.05 11.31
CA THR A 554 25.29 -15.86 9.90
C THR A 554 25.25 -14.39 9.46
N GLY A 555 26.22 -14.00 8.64
CA GLY A 555 26.18 -12.79 7.83
C GLY A 555 25.74 -13.04 6.39
N LEU A 556 25.45 -14.29 6.03
CA LEU A 556 25.09 -14.73 4.68
C LEU A 556 23.66 -15.29 4.65
N GLY A 557 22.94 -14.98 3.57
CA GLY A 557 21.70 -15.66 3.22
C GLY A 557 21.91 -17.12 2.82
N ALA A 558 20.81 -17.88 2.74
CA ALA A 558 20.86 -19.33 2.51
C ALA A 558 21.50 -19.74 1.17
N SER A 559 21.29 -18.98 0.09
CA SER A 559 21.98 -19.19 -1.20
C SER A 559 23.43 -18.73 -1.13
N GLN A 560 23.67 -17.57 -0.51
CA GLN A 560 24.99 -16.96 -0.39
C GLN A 560 26.01 -17.87 0.31
N THR A 561 25.60 -18.66 1.30
CA THR A 561 26.49 -19.65 1.92
C THR A 561 27.09 -20.61 0.88
N ALA A 562 26.30 -21.08 -0.09
CA ALA A 562 26.80 -21.97 -1.14
C ALA A 562 27.66 -21.22 -2.16
N GLU A 563 27.28 -19.98 -2.50
CA GLU A 563 28.05 -19.10 -3.39
C GLU A 563 29.46 -18.85 -2.83
N VAL A 564 29.56 -18.40 -1.58
CA VAL A 564 30.84 -18.11 -0.91
C VAL A 564 31.69 -19.38 -0.74
N ALA A 565 31.07 -20.48 -0.34
CA ALA A 565 31.76 -21.77 -0.22
C ALA A 565 32.36 -22.25 -1.56
N TYR A 566 31.67 -21.98 -2.68
CA TYR A 566 32.20 -22.30 -4.02
C TYR A 566 33.42 -21.45 -4.36
N LEU A 567 33.36 -20.14 -4.08
CA LEU A 567 34.50 -19.24 -4.30
C LEU A 567 35.72 -19.70 -3.50
N GLU A 568 35.53 -20.05 -2.22
CA GLU A 568 36.60 -20.54 -1.35
C GLU A 568 37.17 -21.89 -1.80
N LYS A 569 36.31 -22.86 -2.15
CA LYS A 569 36.75 -24.16 -2.69
C LYS A 569 37.66 -24.00 -3.91
N ASN A 570 37.31 -23.10 -4.81
CA ASN A 570 38.03 -22.89 -6.07
C ASN A 570 39.20 -21.89 -5.95
N GLY A 571 39.47 -21.36 -4.75
CA GLY A 571 40.52 -20.37 -4.54
C GLY A 571 40.28 -19.05 -5.28
N ILE A 572 39.02 -18.73 -5.59
CA ILE A 572 38.63 -17.49 -6.26
C ILE A 572 38.65 -16.37 -5.23
N LYS A 573 39.48 -15.34 -5.47
CA LYS A 573 39.59 -14.18 -4.57
C LYS A 573 38.39 -13.25 -4.71
N TYR A 574 37.93 -12.71 -3.59
CA TYR A 574 36.85 -11.72 -3.53
C TYR A 574 37.09 -10.77 -2.35
N GLU A 575 36.47 -9.60 -2.42
CA GLU A 575 36.41 -8.63 -1.34
C GLU A 575 35.11 -8.78 -0.54
N GLU A 576 35.20 -8.54 0.77
CA GLU A 576 34.09 -8.67 1.69
C GLU A 576 33.59 -7.31 2.12
N HIS A 577 32.28 -7.11 2.00
CA HIS A 577 31.63 -5.83 2.26
C HIS A 577 30.48 -6.03 3.24
N ASP A 578 30.31 -5.07 4.15
CA ASP A 578 29.07 -4.98 4.91
C ASP A 578 28.00 -4.31 4.05
N ILE A 579 26.73 -4.72 4.14
CA ILE A 579 25.66 -4.07 3.37
C ILE A 579 25.53 -2.56 3.65
N SER A 580 25.99 -2.07 4.81
CA SER A 580 26.03 -0.63 5.08
C SER A 580 27.00 0.13 4.18
N GLU A 581 28.00 -0.56 3.60
CA GLU A 581 29.03 0.00 2.72
C GLU A 581 28.55 0.05 1.24
N PHE A 582 27.35 -0.44 0.93
CA PHE A 582 26.89 -0.64 -0.44
C PHE A 582 26.69 0.66 -1.24
N ASP A 583 26.11 1.70 -0.64
CA ASP A 583 25.86 2.96 -1.34
C ASP A 583 27.19 3.66 -1.68
N ASP A 584 28.15 3.62 -0.75
CA ASP A 584 29.50 4.15 -0.96
C ASP A 584 30.25 3.34 -2.04
N PHE A 585 30.12 2.00 -2.03
CA PHE A 585 30.67 1.14 -3.07
C PHE A 585 30.17 1.53 -4.47
N LEU A 586 28.86 1.75 -4.63
CA LEU A 586 28.31 2.16 -5.92
C LEU A 586 28.80 3.56 -6.34
N LEU A 587 28.93 4.50 -5.40
CA LEU A 587 29.46 5.83 -5.70
C LEU A 587 30.93 5.77 -6.15
N MET A 588 31.75 4.94 -5.50
CA MET A 588 33.15 4.74 -5.86
C MET A 588 33.29 4.08 -7.24
N ALA A 589 32.44 3.11 -7.56
CA ALA A 589 32.42 2.47 -8.88
C ALA A 589 32.16 3.47 -10.02
N HIS A 590 31.31 4.48 -9.79
CA HIS A 590 31.08 5.57 -10.73
C HIS A 590 32.21 6.60 -10.77
N GLY A 591 32.73 6.96 -9.59
CA GLY A 591 33.70 8.04 -9.40
C GLY A 591 35.07 7.76 -10.03
N ALA A 592 35.48 6.49 -10.12
CA ALA A 592 36.77 6.08 -10.69
C ALA A 592 36.98 6.47 -12.17
N ARG A 593 35.98 7.02 -12.87
CA ARG A 593 36.15 7.59 -14.23
C ARG A 593 36.40 9.09 -14.26
N GLY A 594 36.14 9.81 -13.18
CA GLY A 594 36.17 11.28 -13.16
C GLY A 594 37.56 11.88 -13.11
N GLU A 595 38.58 11.11 -12.71
CA GLU A 595 39.96 11.62 -12.54
C GLU A 595 40.90 11.24 -13.71
N ASP A 596 40.51 10.31 -14.57
CA ASP A 596 41.32 9.81 -15.71
C ASP A 596 40.83 10.29 -17.09
N ALA A 597 39.85 11.19 -17.15
CA ALA A 597 39.34 11.84 -18.37
C ALA A 597 39.62 13.34 -18.34
#